data_AF-A0A353ZE70-F1
#
_entry.id   AF-A0A353ZE70-F1
#
_cell.length_a   1.000
_cell.length_b   1.000
_cell.length_c   1.000
_cell.angle_alpha   90.00
_cell.angle_beta   90.00
_cell.angle_gamma   90.00
#
_symmetry.space_group_name_H-M   'P 1'
#
loop_
_entity.id
_entity.type
_entity.pdbx_description
1 polymer ?
#
loop_
_entity_poly.entity_id
_entity_poly.type
_entity_poly.pdbx_seq_one_letter_code
_entity_poly.pdbx_strand_id
1 'polypeptide(L)'
;MRRDSEVSRGIRAIDRPPSLPLESVMALTVNFRVVGVFCYLPNLSFPQLSPQSTVKEVMDAIAAQNSDFKYDAGGTPLKVDRIQYTFGPTSIKPPNSMLASPGTRDIETNLGNTALVLQYYRSVSGLVDGVPVELVLPTVGQPSFEITALNAGFTPPPSFQPVAYNLTWRLVQIQISDETRTKFLTAKLDARNKRLQKK
;
A
#
# COMPACT_ATOMS: atom_id res chain seq x y z
N MET A 1 -65.73 38.36 -33.09
CA MET A 1 -65.86 37.41 -31.96
C MET A 1 -65.00 36.20 -32.31
N ARG A 2 -63.79 36.07 -31.74
CA ARG A 2 -63.41 35.14 -30.62
C ARG A 2 -63.64 33.66 -31.02
N ARG A 3 -62.68 32.72 -31.02
CA ARG A 3 -61.45 32.52 -30.20
C ARG A 3 -60.40 31.64 -30.91
N ASP A 4 -59.13 31.94 -30.66
CA ASP A 4 -58.00 31.09 -30.19
C ASP A 4 -58.00 29.57 -30.47
N SER A 5 -56.89 29.06 -31.02
CA SER A 5 -55.87 28.35 -30.21
C SER A 5 -54.68 27.89 -31.07
N GLU A 6 -53.51 28.35 -30.65
CA GLU A 6 -52.17 27.90 -31.09
C GLU A 6 -51.92 26.44 -30.68
N VAL A 7 -51.24 25.67 -31.53
CA VAL A 7 -50.42 24.54 -31.07
C VAL A 7 -49.10 24.53 -31.84
N SER A 8 -48.14 25.29 -31.31
CA SER A 8 -46.70 25.02 -31.49
C SER A 8 -46.32 23.80 -30.66
N ARG A 9 -45.86 22.73 -31.31
CA ARG A 9 -45.06 21.65 -30.72
C ARG A 9 -44.01 21.31 -31.77
N GLY A 10 -42.72 21.57 -31.61
CA GLY A 10 -41.91 21.35 -30.43
C GLY A 10 -40.80 20.38 -30.87
N ILE A 11 -39.76 20.93 -31.49
CA ILE A 11 -38.53 20.19 -31.83
C ILE A 11 -37.93 19.73 -30.51
N ARG A 12 -37.99 18.42 -30.23
CA ARG A 12 -37.25 17.84 -29.11
C ARG A 12 -35.79 17.75 -29.51
N ALA A 13 -34.97 18.66 -28.97
CA ALA A 13 -33.55 18.44 -28.84
C ALA A 13 -33.35 17.10 -28.10
N ILE A 14 -32.65 16.18 -28.74
CA ILE A 14 -32.16 14.98 -28.06
C ILE A 14 -31.04 15.47 -27.14
N ASP A 15 -31.26 15.35 -25.83
CA ASP A 15 -30.27 15.68 -24.82
C ASP A 15 -28.95 14.99 -25.17
N ARG A 16 -27.93 15.80 -25.47
CA ARG A 16 -26.55 15.36 -25.51
C ARG A 16 -26.22 14.94 -24.07
N PRO A 17 -25.77 13.70 -23.81
CA PRO A 17 -25.35 13.34 -22.46
C PRO A 17 -24.23 14.32 -22.04
N PRO A 18 -24.21 14.75 -20.76
CA PRO A 18 -23.12 15.59 -20.29
C PRO A 18 -21.82 14.83 -20.52
N SER A 19 -20.94 15.42 -21.32
CA SER A 19 -19.57 14.97 -21.48
C SER A 19 -18.94 14.95 -20.10
N LEU A 20 -18.80 13.76 -19.52
CA LEU A 20 -17.91 13.57 -18.38
C LEU A 20 -16.54 14.07 -18.80
N PRO A 21 -15.89 14.96 -18.02
CA PRO A 21 -14.49 15.22 -18.26
C PRO A 21 -13.77 13.90 -18.06
N LEU A 22 -13.14 13.38 -19.12
CA LEU A 22 -12.01 12.47 -18.99
C LEU A 22 -10.90 13.29 -18.34
N GLU A 23 -10.99 13.49 -17.02
CA GLU A 23 -9.77 13.46 -16.24
C GLU A 23 -9.19 12.08 -16.54
N SER A 24 -8.14 12.05 -17.36
CA SER A 24 -7.22 10.93 -17.39
C SER A 24 -6.80 10.73 -15.93
N VAL A 25 -7.52 9.86 -15.22
CA VAL A 25 -7.16 9.48 -13.86
C VAL A 25 -5.82 8.78 -14.01
N MET A 26 -4.74 9.55 -13.85
CA MET A 26 -3.39 9.01 -13.96
C MET A 26 -3.27 7.99 -12.86
N ALA A 27 -3.26 6.71 -13.25
CA ALA A 27 -3.24 5.62 -12.30
C ALA A 27 -1.98 5.71 -11.45
N LEU A 28 -2.16 5.60 -10.13
CA LEU A 28 -1.04 5.60 -9.21
C LEU A 28 -0.18 4.37 -9.46
N THR A 29 1.09 4.58 -9.79
CA THR A 29 2.07 3.50 -9.92
C THR A 29 2.77 3.28 -8.58
N VAL A 30 2.75 2.04 -8.09
CA VAL A 30 3.36 1.61 -6.84
C VAL A 30 4.35 0.48 -7.07
N ASN A 31 5.57 0.63 -6.55
CA ASN A 31 6.51 -0.47 -6.40
C ASN A 31 6.43 -0.99 -4.96
N PHE A 32 6.03 -2.24 -4.80
CA PHE A 32 5.86 -2.84 -3.49
C PHE A 32 6.92 -3.90 -3.21
N ARG A 33 7.51 -3.84 -2.01
CA ARG A 33 8.55 -4.79 -1.58
C ARG A 33 8.37 -5.18 -0.12
N VAL A 34 8.61 -6.46 0.19
CA VAL A 34 8.73 -6.95 1.57
C VAL A 34 10.05 -7.70 1.72
N VAL A 35 10.95 -7.14 2.53
CA VAL A 35 12.24 -7.74 2.86
C VAL A 35 12.03 -8.91 3.82
N GLY A 36 12.69 -10.04 3.55
CA GLY A 36 12.63 -11.25 4.40
C GLY A 36 11.66 -12.33 3.91
N VAL A 37 10.59 -11.96 3.18
CA VAL A 37 9.67 -12.93 2.51
C VAL A 37 9.82 -12.96 0.99
N PHE A 38 10.79 -12.22 0.44
CA PHE A 38 11.08 -12.14 -0.99
C PHE A 38 9.87 -11.72 -1.84
N CYS A 39 8.97 -10.90 -1.29
CA CYS A 39 7.88 -10.31 -2.06
C CYS A 39 8.38 -9.06 -2.77
N TYR A 40 8.25 -9.04 -4.09
CA TYR A 40 8.51 -7.85 -4.91
C TYR A 40 7.51 -7.79 -6.06
N LEU A 41 6.71 -6.73 -6.05
CA LEU A 41 5.65 -6.45 -7.01
C LEU A 41 5.91 -5.06 -7.60
N PRO A 42 6.68 -4.96 -8.70
CA PRO A 42 6.98 -3.69 -9.35
C PRO A 42 5.82 -3.21 -10.22
N ASN A 43 5.75 -1.89 -10.41
CA ASN A 43 4.87 -1.22 -11.37
C ASN A 43 3.38 -1.59 -11.23
N LEU A 44 2.90 -1.80 -10.00
CA LEU A 44 1.48 -2.00 -9.75
C LEU A 44 0.74 -0.71 -10.05
N SER A 45 -0.30 -0.78 -10.87
CA SER A 45 -1.06 0.38 -11.31
C SER A 45 -2.45 0.35 -10.70
N PHE A 46 -2.78 1.41 -9.96
CA PHE A 46 -4.04 1.54 -9.24
C PHE A 46 -4.80 2.79 -9.69
N PRO A 47 -5.78 2.68 -10.61
CA PRO A 47 -6.54 3.84 -11.09
C PRO A 47 -7.43 4.47 -10.02
N GLN A 48 -7.78 3.71 -8.97
CA GLN A 48 -8.63 4.17 -7.87
C GLN A 48 -7.86 4.81 -6.71
N LEU A 49 -6.53 4.75 -6.71
CA LEU A 49 -5.70 5.30 -5.65
C LEU A 49 -5.04 6.60 -6.11
N SER A 50 -4.72 7.45 -5.13
CA SER A 50 -3.98 8.69 -5.34
C SER A 50 -2.78 8.76 -4.39
N PRO A 51 -1.86 9.72 -4.58
CA PRO A 51 -0.77 9.95 -3.63
C PRO A 51 -1.21 10.19 -2.18
N GLN A 52 -2.45 10.64 -1.97
CA GLN A 52 -3.05 10.90 -0.66
C GLN A 52 -3.64 9.63 -0.03
N SER A 53 -3.79 8.54 -0.78
CA SER A 53 -4.23 7.26 -0.24
C SER A 53 -3.29 6.78 0.85
N THR A 54 -3.88 6.18 1.88
CA THR A 54 -3.15 5.66 3.04
C THR A 54 -2.35 4.41 2.67
N VAL A 55 -1.30 4.12 3.44
CA VAL A 55 -0.54 2.89 3.28
C VAL A 55 -1.44 1.66 3.41
N LYS A 56 -2.45 1.68 4.28
CA LYS A 56 -3.45 0.62 4.40
C LYS A 56 -4.25 0.42 3.11
N GLU A 57 -4.78 1.48 2.52
CA GLU A 57 -5.56 1.39 1.27
C GLU A 57 -4.72 0.79 0.13
N VAL A 58 -3.43 1.13 0.09
CA VAL A 58 -2.48 0.56 -0.88
C VAL A 58 -2.26 -0.92 -0.59
N MET A 59 -2.04 -1.31 0.67
CA MET A 59 -1.89 -2.71 1.04
C MET A 59 -3.15 -3.54 0.74
N ASP A 60 -4.33 -2.99 0.99
CA ASP A 60 -5.62 -3.60 0.67
C ASP A 60 -5.77 -3.80 -0.84
N ALA A 61 -5.44 -2.79 -1.65
CA ALA A 61 -5.49 -2.88 -3.10
C ALA A 61 -4.50 -3.93 -3.65
N ILE A 62 -3.30 -4.00 -3.09
CA ILE A 62 -2.30 -5.02 -3.46
C ILE A 62 -2.83 -6.42 -3.13
N ALA A 63 -3.39 -6.63 -1.94
CA ALA A 63 -3.96 -7.93 -1.53
C ALA A 63 -5.17 -8.33 -2.38
N ALA A 64 -5.98 -7.37 -2.83
CA ALA A 64 -7.08 -7.63 -3.74
C ALA A 64 -6.62 -8.03 -5.15
N GLN A 65 -5.54 -7.43 -5.66
CA GLN A 65 -4.99 -7.72 -6.99
C GLN A 65 -4.08 -8.97 -7.00
N ASN A 66 -3.43 -9.30 -5.88
CA ASN A 66 -2.41 -10.34 -5.81
C ASN A 66 -2.77 -11.38 -4.75
N SER A 67 -3.41 -12.48 -5.17
CA SER A 67 -3.86 -13.55 -4.26
C SER A 67 -2.73 -14.25 -3.47
N ASP A 68 -1.50 -14.19 -3.98
CA ASP A 68 -0.30 -14.71 -3.31
C ASP A 68 0.16 -13.83 -2.14
N PHE A 69 -0.26 -12.56 -2.09
CA PHE A 69 0.08 -11.62 -1.02
C PHE A 69 -1.06 -11.50 -0.01
N LYS A 70 -0.73 -11.67 1.27
CA LYS A 70 -1.68 -11.54 2.38
C LYS A 70 -1.03 -10.80 3.53
N TYR A 71 -1.82 -10.03 4.27
CA TYR A 71 -1.36 -9.39 5.50
C TYR A 71 -2.46 -9.35 6.57
N ASP A 72 -2.06 -9.17 7.83
CA ASP A 72 -2.96 -9.01 8.98
C ASP A 72 -2.52 -7.77 9.80
N ALA A 73 -3.45 -6.86 10.05
CA ALA A 73 -3.27 -5.59 10.76
C ALA A 73 -3.54 -5.68 12.27
N GLY A 74 -3.83 -6.86 12.79
CA GLY A 74 -3.81 -7.16 14.21
C GLY A 74 -4.78 -6.42 15.14
N GLY A 75 -5.61 -5.54 14.60
CA GLY A 75 -6.57 -4.71 15.32
C GLY A 75 -5.96 -3.45 15.95
N THR A 76 -4.73 -3.04 15.60
CA THR A 76 -4.12 -1.79 16.07
C THR A 76 -3.62 -0.97 14.89
N PRO A 77 -3.93 0.34 14.81
CA PRO A 77 -3.62 1.16 13.65
C PRO A 77 -2.12 1.33 13.37
N LEU A 78 -1.30 1.11 14.40
CA LEU A 78 0.15 1.32 14.35
C LEU A 78 0.92 0.14 13.74
N LYS A 79 0.30 -1.03 13.56
CA LYS A 79 1.06 -2.26 13.35
C LYS A 79 0.43 -3.21 12.33
N VAL A 80 1.26 -3.68 11.41
CA VAL A 80 1.01 -4.92 10.68
C VAL A 80 1.65 -6.05 11.47
N ASP A 81 0.87 -7.08 11.76
CA ASP A 81 1.31 -8.22 12.55
C ASP A 81 1.92 -9.33 11.72
N ARG A 82 1.35 -9.54 10.52
CA ARG A 82 1.74 -10.64 9.65
C ARG A 82 1.75 -10.19 8.21
N ILE A 83 2.78 -10.59 7.48
CA ILE A 83 2.83 -10.51 6.02
C ILE A 83 3.24 -11.89 5.52
N GLN A 84 2.45 -12.41 4.59
CA GLN A 84 2.65 -13.68 3.92
C GLN A 84 2.71 -13.47 2.42
N TYR A 85 3.61 -14.21 1.76
CA TYR A 85 3.75 -14.22 0.32
C TYR A 85 4.08 -15.61 -0.20
N THR A 86 3.39 -16.08 -1.23
CA THR A 86 3.75 -17.32 -1.94
C THR A 86 4.72 -17.00 -3.07
N PHE A 87 6.00 -17.30 -2.89
CA PHE A 87 7.00 -17.12 -3.94
C PHE A 87 6.97 -18.32 -4.90
N GLY A 88 6.86 -18.08 -6.20
CA GLY A 88 6.75 -19.11 -7.23
C GLY A 88 7.51 -18.77 -8.51
N PRO A 89 7.40 -19.62 -9.56
CA PRO A 89 8.13 -19.44 -10.82
C PRO A 89 7.82 -18.13 -11.56
N THR A 90 6.62 -17.58 -11.37
CA THR A 90 6.18 -16.30 -11.95
C THR A 90 6.50 -15.09 -11.07
N SER A 91 7.03 -15.31 -9.87
CA SER A 91 7.40 -14.23 -8.96
C SER A 91 8.63 -13.48 -9.46
N ILE A 92 8.62 -12.17 -9.28
CA ILE A 92 9.76 -11.33 -9.64
C ILE A 92 10.78 -11.38 -8.50
N LYS A 93 12.03 -11.67 -8.86
CA LYS A 93 13.15 -11.66 -7.94
C LYS A 93 13.39 -10.23 -7.44
N PRO A 94 13.42 -9.97 -6.12
CA PRO A 94 13.74 -8.64 -5.62
C PRO A 94 15.18 -8.23 -6.00
N PRO A 95 15.44 -6.93 -6.23
CA PRO A 95 16.79 -6.44 -6.51
C PRO A 95 17.80 -6.88 -5.42
N ASN A 96 19.02 -7.21 -5.83
CA ASN A 96 20.13 -7.60 -4.96
C ASN A 96 19.85 -8.80 -4.02
N SER A 97 18.87 -9.64 -4.35
CA SER A 97 18.54 -10.84 -3.56
C SER A 97 19.15 -12.10 -4.20
N MET A 98 19.35 -13.16 -3.43
CA MET A 98 19.58 -14.50 -4.00
C MET A 98 18.24 -15.09 -4.48
N LEU A 99 18.29 -16.02 -5.44
CA LEU A 99 17.07 -16.71 -5.88
C LEU A 99 16.54 -17.55 -4.72
N ALA A 100 15.31 -17.29 -4.29
CA ALA A 100 14.65 -18.08 -3.26
C ALA A 100 14.00 -19.32 -3.90
N SER A 101 14.04 -20.46 -3.20
CA SER A 101 13.23 -21.61 -3.60
C SER A 101 11.73 -21.25 -3.56
N PRO A 102 10.90 -21.80 -4.45
CA PRO A 102 9.45 -21.65 -4.37
C PRO A 102 8.91 -22.07 -3.00
N GLY A 103 7.83 -21.43 -2.56
CA GLY A 103 7.12 -21.78 -1.35
C GLY A 103 6.46 -20.60 -0.66
N THR A 104 5.58 -20.91 0.28
CA THR A 104 4.97 -19.91 1.16
C THR A 104 6.01 -19.38 2.13
N ARG A 105 6.11 -18.05 2.17
CA ARG A 105 6.96 -17.30 3.09
C ARG A 105 6.09 -16.48 4.00
N ASP A 106 6.44 -16.49 5.27
CA ASP A 106 5.74 -15.73 6.29
C ASP A 106 6.77 -15.26 7.32
N ILE A 107 6.62 -14.00 7.70
CA ILE A 107 7.48 -13.34 8.66
C ILE A 107 7.35 -13.97 10.06
N GLU A 108 6.23 -14.63 10.38
CA GLU A 108 6.03 -15.28 11.68
C GLU A 108 6.72 -16.65 11.82
N THR A 109 6.99 -17.38 10.73
CA THR A 109 7.37 -18.80 10.83
C THR A 109 8.86 -19.07 11.09
N ASN A 110 9.73 -18.07 11.00
CA ASN A 110 11.18 -18.31 10.99
C ASN A 110 11.98 -17.81 12.21
N LEU A 111 11.38 -17.13 13.19
CA LEU A 111 12.19 -16.39 14.18
C LEU A 111 11.61 -16.49 15.61
N GLY A 112 12.22 -17.34 16.44
CA GLY A 112 11.90 -17.52 17.85
C GLY A 112 12.18 -16.28 18.71
N ASN A 113 11.64 -16.27 19.95
CA ASN A 113 11.87 -15.45 21.17
C ASN A 113 12.36 -13.98 21.09
N THR A 114 12.42 -13.37 19.91
CA THR A 114 13.00 -12.04 19.69
C THR A 114 11.89 -11.04 19.42
N ALA A 115 11.99 -9.85 20.00
CA ALA A 115 11.05 -8.78 19.74
C ALA A 115 11.29 -8.22 18.33
N LEU A 116 10.43 -8.63 17.40
CA LEU A 116 10.47 -8.23 15.99
C LEU A 116 9.24 -7.37 15.68
N VAL A 117 9.47 -6.26 15.00
CA VAL A 117 8.42 -5.34 14.57
C VAL A 117 8.52 -5.09 13.07
N LEU A 118 7.37 -5.04 12.39
CA LEU A 118 7.30 -4.63 11.00
C LEU A 118 7.39 -3.11 10.91
N GLN A 119 8.30 -2.64 10.08
CA GLN A 119 8.47 -1.24 9.74
C GLN A 119 8.28 -1.05 8.25
N TYR A 120 7.71 0.09 7.86
CA TYR A 120 7.59 0.45 6.45
C TYR A 120 8.27 1.79 6.17
N TYR A 121 8.75 1.90 4.93
CA TYR A 121 9.37 3.10 4.37
C TYR A 121 8.63 3.47 3.09
N ARG A 122 8.56 4.78 2.86
CA ARG A 122 7.97 5.36 1.67
C ARG A 122 9.05 6.15 0.95
N SER A 123 9.15 5.98 -0.35
CA SER A 123 9.94 6.85 -1.23
C SER A 123 9.14 7.11 -2.49
N VAL A 124 9.57 8.09 -3.28
CA VAL A 124 9.01 8.38 -4.60
C VAL A 124 10.13 8.43 -5.61
N SER A 125 10.01 7.62 -6.65
CA SER A 125 10.87 7.66 -7.82
C SER A 125 10.27 8.62 -8.83
N GLY A 126 11.11 9.44 -9.44
CA GLY A 126 10.69 10.41 -10.43
C GLY A 126 11.86 10.95 -11.23
N LEU A 127 11.60 12.03 -11.96
CA LEU A 127 12.59 12.72 -12.78
C LEU A 127 12.78 14.15 -12.25
N VAL A 128 14.01 14.61 -12.18
CA VAL A 128 14.37 16.03 -12.03
C VAL A 128 15.13 16.43 -13.28
N ASP A 129 14.57 17.31 -14.09
CA ASP A 129 15.17 17.76 -15.35
C ASP A 129 15.60 16.58 -16.25
N GLY A 130 14.78 15.52 -16.28
CA GLY A 130 15.02 14.29 -17.04
C GLY A 130 15.96 13.27 -16.37
N VAL A 131 16.56 13.61 -15.21
CA VAL A 131 17.43 12.71 -14.46
C VAL A 131 16.61 11.88 -13.46
N PRO A 132 16.72 10.54 -13.46
CA PRO A 132 16.06 9.69 -12.47
C PRO A 132 16.57 9.96 -11.05
N VAL A 133 15.64 10.21 -10.13
CA VAL A 133 15.91 10.44 -8.71
C VAL A 133 14.91 9.66 -7.87
N GLU A 134 15.37 9.13 -6.74
CA GLU A 134 14.51 8.59 -5.70
C GLU A 134 14.59 9.49 -4.46
N LEU A 135 13.43 9.97 -3.99
CA LEU A 135 13.31 10.82 -2.81
C LEU A 135 12.70 10.01 -1.67
N VAL A 136 13.44 9.84 -0.57
CA VAL A 136 12.95 9.18 0.64
C VAL A 136 11.98 10.12 1.36
N LEU A 137 10.80 9.60 1.72
CA LEU A 137 9.78 10.41 2.39
C LEU A 137 10.00 10.39 3.90
N PRO A 138 10.10 11.57 4.53
CA PRO A 138 10.44 11.67 5.95
C PRO A 138 9.38 10.99 6.79
N THR A 139 9.85 10.28 7.82
CA THR A 139 9.02 9.51 8.72
C THR A 139 9.59 9.68 10.14
N VAL A 140 8.75 10.14 11.07
CA VAL A 140 9.13 10.27 12.49
C VAL A 140 8.67 9.02 13.22
N GLY A 141 9.61 8.24 13.76
CA GLY A 141 9.31 6.95 14.38
C GLY A 141 8.70 5.97 13.38
N GLN A 142 7.67 5.22 13.80
CA GLN A 142 6.87 4.36 12.94
C GLN A 142 5.41 4.84 12.96
N PRO A 143 4.95 5.60 11.96
CA PRO A 143 3.60 6.14 11.96
C PRO A 143 2.58 5.06 11.61
N SER A 144 1.33 5.29 12.03
CA SER A 144 0.20 4.41 11.73
C SER A 144 0.02 4.25 10.23
N PHE A 145 0.05 3.01 9.73
CA PHE A 145 -0.13 2.74 8.31
C PHE A 145 -1.60 2.96 7.88
N GLU A 146 -2.55 2.95 8.82
CA GLU A 146 -3.98 3.17 8.55
C GLU A 146 -4.31 4.61 8.18
N ILE A 147 -3.52 5.58 8.64
CA ILE A 147 -3.80 7.01 8.43
C ILE A 147 -2.70 7.74 7.66
N THR A 148 -1.53 7.12 7.50
CA THR A 148 -0.41 7.76 6.82
C THR A 148 -0.60 7.68 5.31
N ALA A 149 -0.82 8.82 4.66
CA ALA A 149 -0.84 8.94 3.21
C ALA A 149 0.50 8.53 2.58
N LEU A 150 0.50 8.00 1.35
CA LEU A 150 1.73 7.65 0.64
C LEU A 150 2.68 8.84 0.51
N ASN A 151 2.16 10.03 0.19
CA ASN A 151 2.96 11.25 0.06
C ASN A 151 3.11 12.05 1.37
N ALA A 152 2.71 11.53 2.54
CA ALA A 152 2.76 12.33 3.77
C ALA A 152 4.19 12.79 4.09
N GLY A 153 4.35 14.10 4.34
CA GLY A 153 5.65 14.74 4.57
C GLY A 153 6.43 15.04 3.29
N PHE A 154 5.84 14.85 2.11
CA PHE A 154 6.48 15.13 0.83
C PHE A 154 6.05 16.47 0.25
N THR A 155 7.03 17.33 0.00
CA THR A 155 6.87 18.52 -0.83
C THR A 155 7.83 18.40 -2.02
N PRO A 156 7.37 18.01 -3.22
CA PRO A 156 8.24 17.88 -4.38
C PRO A 156 8.83 19.24 -4.77
N PRO A 157 10.09 19.29 -5.24
CA PRO A 157 10.57 20.47 -5.95
C PRO A 157 9.76 20.66 -7.25
N PRO A 158 9.60 21.89 -7.77
CA PRO A 158 8.78 22.17 -8.95
C PRO A 158 9.17 21.38 -10.21
N SER A 159 10.45 21.03 -10.36
CA SER A 159 10.97 20.25 -11.49
C SER A 159 10.82 18.74 -11.30
N PHE A 160 10.36 18.26 -10.14
CA PHE A 160 10.20 16.84 -9.88
C PHE A 160 8.90 16.29 -10.46
N GLN A 161 9.04 15.31 -11.35
CA GLN A 161 7.93 14.58 -11.94
C GLN A 161 7.85 13.19 -11.30
N PRO A 162 6.88 12.92 -10.41
CA PRO A 162 6.74 11.61 -9.79
C PRO A 162 6.33 10.57 -10.84
N VAL A 163 7.03 9.44 -10.83
CA VAL A 163 6.79 8.29 -11.72
C VAL A 163 6.17 7.13 -10.94
N ALA A 164 6.67 6.83 -9.75
CA ALA A 164 6.16 5.76 -8.91
C ALA A 164 6.38 6.03 -7.42
N TYR A 165 5.44 5.58 -6.59
CA TYR A 165 5.62 5.53 -5.15
C TYR A 165 6.16 4.16 -4.75
N ASN A 166 7.18 4.11 -3.92
CA ASN A 166 7.76 2.86 -3.45
C ASN A 166 7.36 2.63 -1.99
N LEU A 167 6.78 1.46 -1.71
CA LEU A 167 6.43 1.03 -0.37
C LEU A 167 7.25 -0.21 -0.01
N THR A 168 8.15 -0.07 0.95
CA THR A 168 9.03 -1.15 1.41
C THR A 168 8.73 -1.52 2.84
N TRP A 169 8.38 -2.78 3.08
CA TRP A 169 8.26 -3.37 4.41
C TRP A 169 9.52 -4.14 4.77
N ARG A 170 9.95 -4.04 6.03
CA ARG A 170 11.04 -4.86 6.57
C ARG A 170 10.73 -5.27 8.00
N LEU A 171 11.23 -6.44 8.37
CA LEU A 171 11.25 -6.87 9.75
C LEU A 171 12.48 -6.30 10.45
N VAL A 172 12.27 -5.64 11.59
CA VAL A 172 13.35 -5.08 12.40
C VAL A 172 13.35 -5.74 13.76
N GLN A 173 14.54 -6.15 14.20
CA GLN A 173 14.79 -6.56 15.56
C GLN A 173 14.96 -5.33 16.43
N ILE A 174 14.15 -5.24 17.48
CA ILE A 174 14.31 -4.23 18.51
C ILE A 174 14.99 -4.85 19.72
N GLN A 175 16.08 -4.21 20.15
CA GLN A 175 16.66 -4.50 21.46
C GLN A 175 15.81 -3.79 22.50
N ILE A 176 15.14 -4.56 23.33
CA ILE A 176 14.35 -4.09 24.46
C ILE A 176 14.80 -4.83 25.71
N SER A 177 14.69 -4.17 26.87
CA SER A 177 15.02 -4.78 28.16
C SER A 177 14.20 -6.06 28.37
N ASP A 178 14.70 -6.98 29.20
CA ASP A 178 14.03 -8.27 29.45
C ASP A 178 12.59 -8.09 29.96
N GLU A 179 12.34 -7.07 30.78
CA GLU A 179 11.02 -6.74 31.30
C GLU A 179 10.07 -6.26 30.18
N THR A 180 10.53 -5.35 29.32
CA THR A 180 9.75 -4.87 28.17
C THR A 180 9.56 -5.99 27.13
N ARG A 181 10.54 -6.88 26.97
CA ARG A 181 10.45 -8.07 26.11
C ARG A 181 9.33 -8.98 26.57
N THR A 182 9.24 -9.25 27.86
CA THR A 182 8.20 -10.11 28.42
C THR A 182 6.82 -9.52 28.19
N LYS A 183 6.64 -8.21 28.48
CA LYS A 183 5.38 -7.50 28.20
C LYS A 183 5.00 -7.53 26.72
N PHE A 184 5.97 -7.31 25.83
CA PHE A 184 5.76 -7.36 24.38
C PHE A 184 5.36 -8.76 23.89
N LEU A 185 6.04 -9.81 24.36
CA LEU A 185 5.75 -11.19 23.97
C LEU A 185 4.39 -11.65 24.50
N THR A 186 4.04 -11.31 25.75
CA THR A 186 2.73 -11.61 26.33
C THR A 186 1.62 -10.91 25.54
N ALA A 187 1.75 -9.62 25.23
CA ALA A 187 0.79 -8.91 24.40
C ALA A 187 0.62 -9.54 23.00
N LYS A 188 1.72 -10.00 22.39
CA LYS A 188 1.70 -10.70 21.10
C LYS A 188 0.97 -12.05 21.18
N LEU A 189 1.24 -12.84 22.23
CA LEU A 189 0.56 -14.11 22.49
C LEU A 189 -0.94 -13.92 22.75
N ASP A 190 -1.32 -12.94 23.57
CA ASP A 190 -2.72 -12.65 23.89
C ASP A 190 -3.49 -12.21 22.64
N ALA A 191 -2.89 -11.37 21.79
CA ALA A 191 -3.49 -10.97 20.52
C ALA A 191 -3.71 -12.18 19.59
N ARG A 192 -2.74 -13.10 19.52
CA ARG A 192 -2.86 -14.34 18.74
C ARG A 192 -3.96 -15.25 19.28
N ASN A 193 -4.03 -15.45 20.59
CA ASN A 193 -5.03 -16.32 21.23
C ASN A 193 -6.45 -15.77 21.04
N LYS A 194 -6.65 -14.46 21.19
CA LYS A 194 -7.94 -13.80 20.91
C LYS A 194 -8.41 -14.01 19.47
N ARG A 195 -7.51 -14.19 18.50
CA ARG A 195 -7.87 -14.46 17.09
C ARG A 195 -8.28 -15.90 16.85
N LEU A 196 -7.58 -16.85 17.48
CA LEU A 196 -7.93 -18.26 17.38
C LEU A 196 -9.32 -18.56 17.97
N GLN A 197 -9.75 -17.77 18.95
CA GLN A 197 -11.10 -17.87 19.53
C GLN A 197 -12.21 -17.18 18.72
N LYS A 198 -11.87 -16.36 17.71
CA LYS A 198 -12.82 -15.63 16.85
C LYS A 198 -13.02 -16.28 15.47
N LYS A 199 -12.38 -17.41 15.21
CA LYS A 199 -12.59 -18.25 14.01
C LYS A 199 -13.42 -19.46 14.38
#